data_AF-A0A536HIG6-F1
#
_entry.id   AF-A0A536HIG6-F1
#
_cell.length_a   1.000
_cell.length_b   1.000
_cell.length_c   1.000
_cell.angle_alpha   90.00
_cell.angle_beta   90.00
_cell.angle_gamma   90.00
#
_symmetry.space_group_name_H-M   'P 1'
#
loop_
_entity.id
_entity.type
_entity.pdbx_description
1 polymer ?
#
loop_
_entity_poly.entity_id
_entity_poly.type
_entity_poly.pdbx_seq_one_letter_code
_entity_poly.pdbx_strand_id
1 'polypeptide(L)'
;MAVKNRSVPTEVGVGITVKGVQPGRIPWWAPFLMLVARPIFALVTQLAVAAGFRLSGHPKPLQEAGRWWMVSGTLIDLLSLGTLSWLTKREGTRLTDVLNVQRERLGRDLVLALGTFVAMTPAVGISAALTRLFYGSSGQPPQVAVARGLPRAASAYSVLIWPVVWSMAEEATYLGYTLPHLEALTGNTAVSAALVSTVWALQHESLPLLPDGRSRRSRSRLPRRCSTCCGVGGSRR
;
A
#
# COMPACT_ATOMS: atom_id res chain seq x y z
N MET A 1 -14.36 -12.36 -37.72
CA MET A 1 -14.97 -13.14 -36.61
C MET A 1 -15.76 -12.18 -35.74
N ALA A 2 -17.09 -12.26 -35.77
CA ALA A 2 -17.98 -11.36 -35.05
C ALA A 2 -18.05 -11.74 -33.57
N VAL A 3 -17.60 -10.85 -32.68
CA VAL A 3 -17.76 -11.01 -31.24
C VAL A 3 -19.22 -10.73 -30.90
N LYS A 4 -19.92 -11.77 -30.45
CA LYS A 4 -21.32 -11.74 -30.05
C LYS A 4 -21.48 -10.80 -28.86
N ASN A 5 -22.18 -9.69 -29.06
CA ASN A 5 -22.59 -8.74 -28.03
C ASN A 5 -23.50 -9.46 -27.02
N ARG A 6 -22.92 -9.94 -25.92
CA ARG A 6 -23.67 -10.50 -24.79
C ARG A 6 -23.60 -9.47 -23.68
N SER A 7 -24.69 -8.73 -23.47
CA SER A 7 -24.94 -8.00 -22.24
C SER A 7 -25.06 -9.02 -21.12
N VAL A 8 -23.96 -9.27 -20.42
CA VAL A 8 -23.97 -10.06 -19.18
C VAL A 8 -24.57 -9.16 -18.10
N PRO A 9 -25.73 -9.50 -17.52
CA PRO A 9 -26.22 -8.81 -16.34
C PRO A 9 -25.36 -9.27 -15.17
N THR A 10 -24.40 -8.44 -14.76
CA THR A 10 -23.57 -8.71 -13.59
C THR A 10 -24.38 -8.34 -12.34
N GLU A 11 -25.37 -9.14 -11.97
CA GLU A 11 -25.84 -9.19 -10.59
C GLU A 11 -24.85 -10.02 -9.77
N VAL A 12 -23.70 -9.42 -9.47
CA VAL A 12 -22.85 -9.89 -8.38
C VAL A 12 -23.22 -9.02 -7.18
N GLY A 13 -23.64 -9.67 -6.09
CA GLY A 13 -24.21 -9.08 -4.87
C GLY A 13 -23.27 -8.21 -4.03
N VAL A 14 -22.67 -7.19 -4.65
CA VAL A 14 -22.20 -5.97 -4.00
C VAL A 14 -22.59 -4.86 -4.96
N GLY A 15 -23.60 -4.07 -4.61
CA GLY A 15 -24.23 -3.06 -5.46
C GLY A 15 -23.33 -1.87 -5.81
N ILE A 16 -22.23 -2.11 -6.50
CA ILE A 16 -21.42 -1.10 -7.17
C ILE A 16 -21.69 -1.25 -8.67
N THR A 17 -22.70 -0.53 -9.15
CA THR A 17 -22.91 -0.31 -10.58
C THR A 17 -21.79 0.59 -11.10
N VAL A 18 -20.63 -0.01 -11.39
CA VAL A 18 -19.61 0.65 -12.20
C VAL A 18 -20.24 0.89 -13.57
N LYS A 19 -20.26 2.13 -14.05
CA LYS A 19 -20.66 2.46 -15.43
C LYS A 19 -19.92 1.48 -16.36
N GLY A 20 -20.68 0.60 -17.01
CA GLY A 20 -20.14 -0.55 -17.72
C GLY A 20 -18.98 -0.18 -18.62
N VAL A 21 -17.84 -0.83 -18.38
CA VAL A 21 -16.66 -0.80 -19.24
C VAL A 21 -17.09 -1.18 -20.66
N GLN A 22 -17.01 -0.24 -21.62
CA GLN A 22 -17.51 -0.49 -22.99
C GLN A 22 -16.57 -1.43 -23.76
N PRO A 23 -17.00 -2.66 -24.10
CA PRO A 23 -16.15 -3.60 -24.82
C PRO A 23 -15.87 -3.08 -26.23
N GLY A 24 -14.62 -2.70 -26.49
CA GLY A 24 -14.17 -2.19 -27.80
C GLY A 24 -13.20 -1.01 -27.75
N ARG A 25 -13.07 -0.33 -26.60
CA ARG A 25 -12.10 0.78 -26.41
C ARG A 25 -10.95 0.49 -25.47
N ILE A 26 -10.98 -0.67 -24.81
CA ILE A 26 -10.00 -1.04 -23.78
C ILE A 26 -8.84 -1.79 -24.44
N PRO A 27 -7.61 -1.29 -24.33
CA PRO A 27 -6.46 -2.07 -24.74
C PRO A 27 -6.29 -3.26 -23.80
N TRP A 28 -6.10 -4.47 -24.32
CA TRP A 28 -5.92 -5.67 -23.48
C TRP A 28 -4.75 -5.55 -22.50
N TRP A 29 -3.72 -4.76 -22.83
CA TRP A 29 -2.53 -4.53 -21.99
C TRP A 29 -2.76 -3.53 -20.86
N ALA A 30 -3.81 -2.72 -20.95
CA ALA A 30 -4.09 -1.60 -20.05
C ALA A 30 -4.26 -2.01 -18.57
N PRO A 31 -5.11 -3.00 -18.23
CA PRO A 31 -5.22 -3.46 -16.85
C PRO A 31 -3.91 -4.08 -16.33
N PHE A 32 -3.16 -4.80 -17.17
CA PHE A 32 -1.88 -5.38 -16.76
C PHE A 32 -0.82 -4.30 -16.49
N LEU A 33 -0.80 -3.23 -17.28
CA LEU A 33 0.06 -2.07 -17.00
C LEU A 33 -0.29 -1.48 -15.63
N MET A 34 -1.57 -1.20 -15.37
CA MET A 34 -2.00 -0.60 -14.10
C MET A 34 -1.77 -1.53 -12.90
N LEU A 35 -1.90 -2.84 -13.09
CA LEU A 35 -1.63 -3.86 -12.08
C LEU A 35 -0.20 -3.76 -11.55
N VAL A 36 0.78 -3.54 -12.44
CA VAL A 36 2.22 -3.46 -12.08
C VAL A 36 2.76 -2.03 -11.96
N ALA A 37 2.01 -1.01 -12.40
CA ALA A 37 2.47 0.38 -12.43
C ALA A 37 2.84 0.87 -11.02
N ARG A 38 1.95 0.66 -10.04
CA ARG A 38 2.17 1.07 -8.65
C ARG A 38 3.45 0.49 -8.03
N PRO A 39 3.70 -0.84 -8.03
CA PRO A 39 4.91 -1.38 -7.45
C PRO A 39 6.18 -0.92 -8.20
N ILE A 40 6.11 -0.71 -9.52
CA ILE A 40 7.22 -0.12 -10.29
C ILE A 40 7.49 1.31 -9.86
N PHE A 41 6.45 2.16 -9.77
CA PHE A 41 6.60 3.54 -9.29
C PHE A 41 7.12 3.60 -7.86
N ALA A 42 6.72 2.65 -7.01
CA ALA A 42 7.20 2.53 -5.65
C ALA A 42 8.70 2.22 -5.61
N LEU A 43 9.14 1.24 -6.39
CA LEU A 43 10.56 0.90 -6.53
C LEU A 43 11.38 2.08 -7.06
N VAL A 44 10.93 2.70 -8.16
CA VAL A 44 11.63 3.84 -8.78
C VAL A 44 11.70 5.02 -7.82
N THR A 45 10.61 5.35 -7.13
CA THR A 45 10.57 6.44 -6.15
C THR A 45 11.49 6.16 -4.97
N GLN A 46 11.48 4.94 -4.44
CA GLN A 46 12.35 4.56 -3.32
C GLN A 46 13.84 4.66 -3.72
N LEU A 47 14.20 4.19 -4.92
CA LEU A 47 15.57 4.29 -5.44
C LEU A 47 15.98 5.74 -5.72
N ALA A 48 15.09 6.57 -6.26
CA ALA A 48 15.36 7.98 -6.52
C ALA A 48 15.61 8.76 -5.22
N VAL A 49 14.78 8.54 -4.18
CA VAL A 49 14.97 9.18 -2.87
C VAL A 49 16.26 8.69 -2.21
N ALA A 50 16.56 7.38 -2.29
CA ALA A 50 17.81 6.84 -1.78
C ALA A 50 19.04 7.41 -2.52
N ALA A 51 18.96 7.61 -3.84
CA ALA A 51 20.00 8.26 -4.61
C ALA A 51 20.22 9.70 -4.15
N GLY A 52 19.14 10.46 -3.90
CA GLY A 52 19.22 11.80 -3.30
C GLY A 52 19.98 11.82 -1.97
N PHE A 53 19.62 10.92 -1.04
CA PHE A 53 20.35 10.80 0.24
C PHE A 53 21.81 10.37 0.07
N ARG A 54 22.11 9.53 -0.92
CA ARG A 54 23.49 9.14 -1.24
C ARG A 54 24.31 10.33 -1.74
N LEU A 55 23.74 11.17 -2.60
CA LEU A 55 24.39 12.38 -3.11
C LEU A 55 24.62 13.41 -2.00
N SER A 56 23.72 13.46 -1.00
CA SER A 56 23.88 14.29 0.21
C SER A 56 24.84 13.70 1.26
N GLY A 57 25.50 12.57 0.97
CA GLY A 57 26.52 11.99 1.85
C GLY A 57 25.98 11.19 3.05
N HIS A 58 24.69 10.82 3.08
CA HIS A 58 24.16 10.03 4.19
C HIS A 58 24.78 8.61 4.24
N PRO A 59 25.13 8.10 5.45
CA PRO A 59 25.81 6.82 5.61
C PRO A 59 24.93 5.60 5.27
N LYS A 60 23.60 5.74 5.33
CA LYS A 60 22.63 4.67 5.08
C LYS A 60 21.44 5.16 4.23
N PRO A 61 21.65 5.44 2.94
CA PRO A 61 20.67 6.14 2.10
C PRO A 61 19.34 5.38 1.93
N LEU A 62 19.39 4.05 1.83
CA LEU A 62 18.17 3.23 1.71
C LEU A 62 17.32 3.22 3.00
N GLN A 63 17.97 3.28 4.18
CA GLN A 63 17.26 3.32 5.45
C GLN A 63 16.61 4.68 5.67
N GLU A 64 17.32 5.77 5.34
CA GLU A 64 16.74 7.12 5.38
C GLU A 64 15.62 7.29 4.34
N ALA A 65 15.78 6.79 3.12
CA ALA A 65 14.69 6.78 2.14
C ALA A 65 13.47 6.00 2.64
N GLY A 66 13.70 4.87 3.32
CA GLY A 66 12.67 4.11 4.00
C GLY A 66 11.88 4.96 4.99
N ARG A 67 12.53 5.83 5.77
CA ARG A 67 11.87 6.76 6.73
C ARG A 67 10.90 7.72 6.06
N TRP A 68 11.22 8.16 4.86
CA TRP A 68 10.40 9.11 4.10
C TRP A 68 9.33 8.44 3.22
N TRP A 69 9.13 7.12 3.30
CA TRP A 69 8.27 6.37 2.38
C TRP A 69 6.82 6.86 2.31
N MET A 70 6.22 7.35 3.39
CA MET A 70 4.85 7.90 3.36
C MET A 70 4.81 9.26 2.67
N VAL A 71 5.86 10.07 2.84
CA VAL A 71 5.97 11.36 2.15
C VAL A 71 6.24 11.13 0.66
N SER A 72 7.22 10.30 0.33
CA SER A 72 7.52 9.93 -1.05
C SER A 72 6.42 9.07 -1.69
N GLY A 73 5.60 8.40 -0.88
CA GLY A 73 4.44 7.63 -1.30
C GLY A 73 3.43 8.47 -2.08
N THR A 74 3.33 9.75 -1.75
CA THR A 74 2.50 10.70 -2.52
C THR A 74 2.94 10.78 -3.98
N LEU A 75 4.24 10.69 -4.27
CA LEU A 75 4.72 10.68 -5.65
C LEU A 75 4.26 9.40 -6.37
N ILE A 76 4.29 8.25 -5.70
CA ILE A 76 3.77 6.98 -6.23
C ILE A 76 2.28 7.13 -6.56
N ASP A 77 1.51 7.71 -5.65
CA ASP A 77 0.07 7.91 -5.79
C ASP A 77 -0.24 8.85 -6.96
N LEU A 78 0.50 9.96 -7.10
CA LEU A 78 0.36 10.92 -8.19
C LEU A 78 0.75 10.32 -9.55
N LEU A 79 1.83 9.54 -9.63
CA LEU A 79 2.22 8.83 -10.84
C LEU A 79 1.16 7.81 -11.26
N SER A 80 0.59 7.11 -10.29
CA SER A 80 -0.47 6.13 -10.51
C SER A 80 -1.76 6.80 -11.01
N LEU A 81 -2.20 7.87 -10.36
CA LEU A 81 -3.36 8.66 -10.78
C LEU A 81 -3.13 9.34 -12.14
N GLY A 82 -1.90 9.79 -12.43
CA GLY A 82 -1.51 10.35 -13.71
C GLY A 82 -1.59 9.33 -14.84
N THR A 83 -1.07 8.12 -14.62
CA THR A 83 -1.14 7.00 -15.57
C THR A 83 -2.58 6.58 -15.80
N LEU A 84 -3.37 6.46 -14.73
CA LEU A 84 -4.79 6.16 -14.80
C LEU A 84 -5.58 7.25 -15.54
N SER A 85 -5.28 8.52 -15.31
CA SER A 85 -5.87 9.66 -16.01
C SER A 85 -5.57 9.64 -17.50
N TRP A 86 -4.35 9.27 -17.88
CA TRP A 86 -3.96 9.13 -19.28
C TRP A 86 -4.69 7.97 -19.96
N LEU A 87 -4.82 6.85 -19.26
CA LEU A 87 -5.43 5.64 -19.78
C LEU A 87 -6.95 5.77 -19.95
N THR A 88 -7.63 6.28 -18.93
CA THR A 88 -9.07 6.59 -18.98
C THR A 88 -9.40 7.58 -20.11
N LYS A 89 -8.59 8.62 -20.29
CA LYS A 89 -8.74 9.56 -21.43
C LYS A 89 -8.64 8.87 -22.79
N ARG A 90 -7.76 7.88 -22.95
CA ARG A 90 -7.63 7.09 -24.19
C ARG A 90 -8.84 6.22 -24.46
N GLU A 91 -9.50 5.76 -23.41
CA GLU A 91 -10.74 4.98 -23.49
C GLU A 91 -11.98 5.86 -23.69
N GLY A 92 -11.83 7.18 -23.57
CA GLY A 92 -12.91 8.16 -23.68
C GLY A 92 -13.70 8.36 -22.39
N THR A 93 -13.17 7.90 -21.25
CA THR A 93 -13.71 8.13 -19.90
C THR A 93 -12.87 9.17 -19.16
N ARG A 94 -13.32 9.60 -17.98
CA ARG A 94 -12.56 10.49 -17.10
C ARG A 94 -12.17 9.77 -15.82
N LEU A 95 -11.08 10.21 -15.19
CA LEU A 95 -10.69 9.72 -13.85
C LEU A 95 -11.83 9.89 -12.83
N THR A 96 -12.61 10.95 -12.93
CA THR A 96 -13.78 11.20 -12.05
C THR A 96 -14.88 10.15 -12.20
N ASP A 97 -14.99 9.51 -13.38
CA ASP A 97 -15.95 8.44 -13.60
C ASP A 97 -15.49 7.15 -12.90
N VAL A 98 -14.19 6.88 -12.90
CA VAL A 98 -13.58 5.76 -12.15
C VAL A 98 -13.72 5.95 -10.65
N LEU A 99 -13.52 7.19 -10.18
CA LEU A 99 -13.70 7.57 -8.77
C LEU A 99 -15.18 7.71 -8.37
N ASN A 100 -16.12 7.57 -9.31
CA ASN A 100 -17.56 7.74 -9.09
C ASN A 100 -17.92 9.04 -8.32
N VAL A 101 -17.25 10.15 -8.65
CA VAL A 101 -17.45 11.42 -7.93
C VAL A 101 -18.80 12.03 -8.31
N GLN A 102 -19.76 11.97 -7.38
CA GLN A 102 -21.08 12.59 -7.53
C GLN A 102 -21.15 13.87 -6.71
N ARG A 103 -21.19 15.03 -7.39
CA ARG A 103 -21.13 16.36 -6.74
C ARG A 103 -22.29 16.57 -5.76
N GLU A 104 -23.44 15.98 -6.06
CA GLU A 104 -24.67 16.04 -5.27
C GLU A 104 -24.53 15.27 -3.95
N ARG A 105 -23.64 14.28 -3.88
CA ARG A 105 -23.41 13.42 -2.70
C ARG A 105 -22.13 13.74 -1.96
N LEU A 106 -21.28 14.60 -2.51
CA LEU A 106 -19.94 14.88 -2.00
C LEU A 106 -19.93 15.25 -0.51
N GLY A 107 -20.89 16.06 -0.04
CA GLY A 107 -20.99 16.42 1.37
C GLY A 107 -21.27 15.21 2.27
N ARG A 108 -22.19 14.34 1.87
CA ARG A 108 -22.50 13.08 2.59
C ARG A 108 -21.31 12.13 2.57
N ASP A 109 -20.67 11.99 1.41
CA ASP A 109 -19.53 11.10 1.24
C ASP A 109 -18.33 11.58 2.07
N LEU A 110 -18.11 12.90 2.18
CA LEU A 110 -17.11 13.49 3.08
C LEU A 110 -17.41 13.23 4.55
N VAL A 111 -18.68 13.34 4.96
CA VAL A 111 -19.09 13.02 6.34
C VAL A 111 -18.91 11.54 6.65
N LEU A 112 -19.25 10.65 5.72
CA LEU A 112 -19.03 9.20 5.85
C LEU A 112 -17.54 8.86 5.88
N ALA A 113 -16.73 9.49 5.03
CA ALA A 113 -15.29 9.32 5.02
C ALA A 113 -14.67 9.76 6.35
N LEU A 114 -15.04 10.94 6.86
CA LEU A 114 -14.59 11.44 8.16
C LEU A 114 -15.07 10.53 9.30
N GLY A 115 -16.33 10.12 9.28
CA GLY A 115 -16.91 9.20 10.28
C GLY A 115 -16.17 7.86 10.30
N THR A 116 -15.86 7.30 9.14
CA THR A 116 -15.09 6.05 8.99
C THR A 116 -13.66 6.23 9.48
N PHE A 117 -13.01 7.35 9.12
CA PHE A 117 -11.66 7.68 9.57
C PHE A 117 -11.59 7.77 11.11
N VAL A 118 -12.53 8.46 11.73
CA VAL A 118 -12.63 8.53 13.21
C VAL A 118 -12.92 7.15 13.79
N ALA A 119 -13.86 6.40 13.21
CA ALA A 119 -14.23 5.05 13.66
C ALA A 119 -13.10 4.01 13.54
N MET A 120 -12.09 4.25 12.69
CA MET A 120 -10.89 3.41 12.60
C MET A 120 -9.89 3.67 13.74
N THR A 121 -9.99 4.81 14.44
CA THR A 121 -9.06 5.18 15.52
C THR A 121 -8.94 4.14 16.64
N PRO A 122 -10.05 3.54 17.15
CA PRO A 122 -9.98 2.45 18.12
C PRO A 122 -9.24 1.22 17.58
N ALA A 123 -9.46 0.83 16.32
CA ALA A 123 -8.78 -0.31 15.71
C ALA A 123 -7.26 -0.09 15.64
N VAL A 124 -6.84 1.12 15.25
CA VAL A 124 -5.41 1.51 15.27
C VAL A 124 -4.86 1.48 16.69
N GLY A 125 -5.60 1.99 17.69
CA GLY A 125 -5.22 1.97 19.10
C GLY A 125 -5.05 0.55 19.66
N ILE A 126 -6.00 -0.34 19.37
CA ILE A 126 -5.97 -1.76 19.75
C ILE A 126 -4.76 -2.44 19.10
N SER A 127 -4.56 -2.24 17.79
CA SER A 127 -3.41 -2.79 17.06
C SER A 127 -2.07 -2.32 17.66
N ALA A 128 -1.97 -1.03 18.02
CA ALA A 128 -0.79 -0.48 18.68
C ALA A 128 -0.58 -1.07 20.08
N ALA A 129 -1.64 -1.29 20.85
CA ALA A 129 -1.58 -1.90 22.18
C ALA A 129 -1.15 -3.36 22.10
N LEU A 130 -1.76 -4.15 21.22
CA LEU A 130 -1.38 -5.54 20.97
C LEU A 130 0.07 -5.64 20.48
N THR A 131 0.49 -4.76 19.57
CA THR A 131 1.88 -4.74 19.11
C THR A 131 2.85 -4.49 20.26
N ARG A 132 2.55 -3.52 21.15
CA ARG A 132 3.39 -3.28 22.34
C ARG A 132 3.39 -4.46 23.30
N LEU A 133 2.27 -5.18 23.43
CA LEU A 133 2.17 -6.36 24.26
C LEU A 133 3.07 -7.50 23.76
N PHE A 134 3.07 -7.75 22.44
CA PHE A 134 3.84 -8.85 21.84
C PHE A 134 5.32 -8.50 21.56
N TYR A 135 5.61 -7.26 21.20
CA TYR A 135 6.95 -6.83 20.72
C TYR A 135 7.63 -5.81 21.65
N GLY A 136 6.99 -5.40 22.74
CA GLY A 136 7.51 -4.41 23.69
C GLY A 136 7.42 -2.96 23.21
N SER A 137 7.80 -2.02 24.07
CA SER A 137 7.72 -0.57 23.82
C SER A 137 8.57 -0.07 22.64
N SER A 138 9.60 -0.82 22.27
CA SER A 138 10.50 -0.56 21.13
C SER A 138 10.07 -1.27 19.84
N GLY A 139 9.20 -2.28 19.92
CA GLY A 139 8.81 -3.13 18.80
C GLY A 139 7.53 -2.66 18.10
N GLN A 140 7.42 -1.38 17.78
CA GLN A 140 6.31 -0.93 16.93
C GLN A 140 6.45 -1.53 15.52
N PRO A 141 5.33 -1.79 14.80
CA PRO A 141 5.40 -2.32 13.45
C PRO A 141 6.24 -1.36 12.61
N PRO A 142 7.11 -1.87 11.72
CA PRO A 142 8.01 -1.04 10.91
C PRO A 142 7.27 0.12 10.25
N GLN A 143 6.06 -0.12 9.74
CA GLN A 143 5.23 0.86 9.03
C GLN A 143 4.98 2.16 9.82
N VAL A 144 4.72 2.08 11.14
CA VAL A 144 4.47 3.26 12.00
C VAL A 144 5.77 3.78 12.64
N ALA A 145 6.71 2.88 12.93
CA ALA A 145 8.01 3.23 13.50
C ALA A 145 8.84 4.10 12.54
N VAL A 146 8.61 3.95 11.23
CA VAL A 146 9.37 4.62 10.17
C VAL A 146 9.06 6.13 10.06
N ALA A 147 7.89 6.59 10.54
CA ALA A 147 7.61 8.03 10.71
C ALA A 147 8.30 8.67 11.93
N ARG A 148 8.96 7.89 12.81
CA ARG A 148 9.63 8.42 14.00
C ARG A 148 10.96 9.08 13.65
N GLY A 149 11.21 10.23 14.26
CA GLY A 149 12.41 11.03 14.04
C GLY A 149 12.44 11.76 12.68
N LEU A 150 11.28 11.86 12.02
CA LEU A 150 11.05 12.86 10.98
C LEU A 150 10.73 14.23 11.60
N PRO A 151 10.90 15.34 10.86
CA PRO A 151 10.35 16.63 11.26
C PRO A 151 8.85 16.55 11.54
N ARG A 152 8.36 17.32 12.53
CA ARG A 152 6.95 17.28 12.97
C ARG A 152 5.95 17.43 11.84
N ALA A 153 6.24 18.29 10.86
CA ALA A 153 5.40 18.49 9.68
C ALA A 153 5.30 17.22 8.80
N ALA A 154 6.42 16.53 8.56
CA ALA A 154 6.45 15.29 7.79
C ALA A 154 5.74 14.13 8.51
N SER A 155 5.90 14.04 9.84
CA SER A 155 5.14 13.08 10.65
C SER A 155 3.64 13.37 10.61
N ALA A 156 3.22 14.63 10.77
CA ALA A 156 1.81 15.02 10.70
C ALA A 156 1.21 14.74 9.31
N TYR A 157 1.94 15.08 8.25
CA TYR A 157 1.56 14.76 6.87
C TYR A 157 1.32 13.25 6.66
N SER A 158 2.27 12.44 7.12
CA SER A 158 2.24 10.98 6.95
C SER A 158 1.04 10.32 7.63
N VAL A 159 0.52 10.91 8.71
CA VAL A 159 -0.61 10.37 9.48
C VAL A 159 -1.96 10.94 9.03
N LEU A 160 -2.00 12.23 8.67
CA LEU A 160 -3.26 12.93 8.43
C LEU A 160 -3.62 13.03 6.95
N ILE A 161 -2.63 13.22 6.08
CA ILE A 161 -2.86 13.55 4.67
C ILE A 161 -2.61 12.34 3.79
N TRP A 162 -1.47 11.68 3.96
CA TRP A 162 -1.07 10.61 3.06
C TRP A 162 -2.06 9.42 3.01
N PRO A 163 -2.66 8.95 4.14
CA PRO A 163 -3.62 7.85 4.08
C PRO A 163 -4.84 8.15 3.21
N VAL A 164 -5.27 9.41 3.14
CA VAL A 164 -6.39 9.83 2.30
C VAL A 164 -5.98 9.77 0.83
N VAL A 165 -4.80 10.31 0.49
CA VAL A 165 -4.27 10.29 -0.89
C VAL A 165 -4.03 8.86 -1.37
N TRP A 166 -3.39 8.05 -0.52
CA TRP A 166 -3.07 6.66 -0.78
C TRP A 166 -4.34 5.84 -1.00
N SER A 167 -5.33 5.93 -0.10
CA SER A 167 -6.61 5.22 -0.23
C SER A 167 -7.31 5.56 -1.54
N MET A 168 -7.46 6.85 -1.87
CA MET A 168 -8.09 7.25 -3.13
C MET A 168 -7.36 6.69 -4.35
N ALA A 169 -6.04 6.81 -4.37
CA ALA A 169 -5.26 6.44 -5.53
C ALA A 169 -5.20 4.91 -5.71
N GLU A 170 -5.09 4.16 -4.63
CA GLU A 170 -4.97 2.70 -4.64
C GLU A 170 -6.31 2.03 -4.98
N GLU A 171 -7.38 2.45 -4.32
CA GLU A 171 -8.74 1.98 -4.61
C GLU A 171 -9.14 2.25 -6.05
N ALA A 172 -8.85 3.46 -6.57
CA ALA A 172 -9.10 3.79 -7.97
C ALA A 172 -8.31 2.92 -8.95
N THR A 173 -7.08 2.55 -8.59
CA THR A 173 -6.21 1.74 -9.45
C THR A 173 -6.67 0.30 -9.49
N TYR A 174 -6.88 -0.33 -8.32
CA TYR A 174 -7.16 -1.76 -8.24
C TYR A 174 -8.64 -2.07 -8.41
N LEU A 175 -9.50 -1.45 -7.61
CA LEU A 175 -10.94 -1.74 -7.64
C LEU A 175 -11.68 -0.91 -8.69
N GLY A 176 -11.33 0.36 -8.83
CA GLY A 176 -12.00 1.27 -9.77
C GLY A 176 -11.68 0.98 -11.23
N TYR A 177 -10.43 0.60 -11.54
CA TYR A 177 -9.96 0.38 -12.90
C TYR A 177 -9.56 -1.05 -13.17
N THR A 178 -8.53 -1.59 -12.49
CA THR A 178 -7.91 -2.84 -12.91
C THR A 178 -8.86 -4.04 -12.84
N LEU A 179 -9.60 -4.19 -11.73
CA LEU A 179 -10.54 -5.28 -11.52
C LEU A 179 -11.64 -5.36 -12.59
N PRO A 180 -12.48 -4.33 -12.81
CA PRO A 180 -13.57 -4.43 -13.80
C PRO A 180 -13.06 -4.62 -15.23
N HIS A 181 -11.87 -4.10 -15.55
CA HIS A 181 -11.25 -4.33 -16.86
C HIS A 181 -10.73 -5.77 -17.01
N LEU A 182 -10.13 -6.36 -15.98
CA LEU A 182 -9.76 -7.78 -16.00
C LEU A 182 -10.98 -8.70 -16.05
N GLU A 183 -12.07 -8.35 -15.37
CA GLU A 183 -13.33 -9.10 -15.44
C GLU A 183 -13.90 -9.08 -16.86
N ALA A 184 -13.88 -7.90 -17.50
CA ALA A 184 -14.33 -7.76 -18.88
C ALA A 184 -13.48 -8.57 -19.88
N LEU A 185 -12.16 -8.70 -19.63
CA LEU A 185 -11.24 -9.46 -20.49
C LEU A 185 -11.29 -10.98 -20.24
N THR A 186 -11.38 -11.39 -18.98
CA THR A 186 -11.32 -12.82 -18.58
C THR A 186 -12.68 -13.49 -18.51
N GLY A 187 -13.75 -12.72 -18.33
CA GLY A 187 -15.09 -13.23 -18.04
C GLY A 187 -15.21 -13.92 -16.69
N ASN A 188 -14.21 -13.78 -15.80
CA ASN A 188 -14.14 -14.48 -14.52
C ASN A 188 -13.71 -13.56 -13.37
N THR A 189 -14.68 -13.20 -12.52
CA THR A 189 -14.48 -12.38 -11.32
C THR A 189 -13.50 -13.00 -10.34
N ALA A 190 -13.57 -14.31 -10.08
CA ALA A 190 -12.69 -14.95 -9.10
C ALA A 190 -11.22 -14.89 -9.54
N VAL A 191 -10.94 -15.15 -10.81
CA VAL A 191 -9.57 -15.06 -11.36
C VAL A 191 -9.07 -13.61 -11.34
N SER A 192 -9.92 -12.65 -11.72
CA SER A 192 -9.57 -11.23 -11.73
C SER A 192 -9.28 -10.71 -10.32
N ALA A 193 -10.14 -11.04 -9.35
CA ALA A 193 -9.97 -10.70 -7.95
C ALA A 193 -8.72 -11.36 -7.35
N ALA A 194 -8.47 -12.63 -7.65
CA ALA A 194 -7.27 -13.33 -7.18
C ALA A 194 -5.98 -12.69 -7.72
N LEU A 195 -5.96 -12.33 -9.01
CA LEU A 195 -4.82 -11.68 -9.64
C LEU A 195 -4.55 -10.29 -9.03
N VAL A 196 -5.59 -9.46 -8.93
CA VAL A 196 -5.51 -8.13 -8.30
C VAL A 196 -5.03 -8.24 -6.85
N SER A 197 -5.67 -9.09 -6.06
CA SER A 197 -5.34 -9.26 -4.64
C SER A 197 -3.92 -9.77 -4.43
N THR A 198 -3.45 -10.67 -5.29
CA THR A 198 -2.09 -11.22 -5.21
C THR A 198 -1.04 -10.14 -5.48
N VAL A 199 -1.19 -9.36 -6.55
CA VAL A 199 -0.24 -8.28 -6.85
C VAL A 199 -0.33 -7.18 -5.81
N TRP A 200 -1.53 -6.86 -5.34
CA TRP A 200 -1.74 -5.88 -4.28
C TRP A 200 -1.06 -6.33 -2.97
N ALA A 201 -1.17 -7.60 -2.59
CA ALA A 201 -0.47 -8.16 -1.43
C ALA A 201 1.06 -8.14 -1.61
N LEU A 202 1.57 -8.55 -2.79
CA LEU A 202 3.01 -8.54 -3.10
C LEU A 202 3.61 -7.12 -3.04
N GLN A 203 2.85 -6.10 -3.42
CA GLN A 203 3.28 -4.71 -3.28
C GLN A 203 3.48 -4.33 -1.80
N HIS A 204 2.64 -4.83 -0.90
CA HIS A 204 2.73 -4.54 0.53
C HIS A 204 3.90 -5.27 1.20
N GLU A 205 4.26 -6.46 0.72
CA GLU A 205 5.44 -7.18 1.21
C GLU A 205 6.75 -6.53 0.79
N SER A 206 6.75 -5.83 -0.37
CA SER A 206 7.95 -5.25 -0.96
C SER A 206 8.23 -3.80 -0.53
N LEU A 207 7.34 -3.14 0.22
CA LEU A 207 7.53 -1.75 0.65
C LEU A 207 7.76 -1.62 2.16
N PRO A 208 8.88 -1.03 2.63
CA PRO A 208 10.08 -0.59 1.90
C PRO A 208 11.05 -1.77 1.68
N LEU A 209 11.63 -1.88 0.49
CA LEU A 209 12.74 -2.80 0.24
C LEU A 209 13.94 -2.38 1.11
N LEU A 210 14.08 -3.03 2.26
CA LEU A 210 15.23 -2.94 3.14
C LEU A 210 15.97 -4.27 3.02
N PRO A 211 17.03 -4.36 2.20
CA PRO A 211 17.83 -5.58 2.09
C PRO A 211 18.60 -5.79 3.40
N ASP A 212 17.94 -6.33 4.42
CA ASP A 212 18.58 -6.64 5.68
C ASP A 212 19.32 -7.97 5.56
N GLY A 213 20.64 -7.90 5.34
CA GLY A 213 21.55 -9.05 5.50
C GLY A 213 21.59 -9.63 6.93
N ARG A 214 20.81 -9.07 7.88
CA ARG A 214 20.71 -9.54 9.27
C ARG A 214 19.75 -10.70 9.47
N SER A 215 18.74 -10.88 8.62
CA SER A 215 17.76 -11.97 8.77
C SER A 215 18.36 -13.37 8.57
N ARG A 216 19.59 -13.46 8.02
CA ARG A 216 20.33 -14.73 7.88
C ARG A 216 21.32 -14.99 9.03
N ARG A 217 21.63 -14.02 9.90
CA ARG A 217 22.77 -14.11 10.84
C ARG A 217 22.42 -14.05 12.33
N SER A 218 21.14 -14.00 12.69
CA SER A 218 20.69 -14.05 14.10
C SER A 218 20.27 -15.45 14.58
N ARG A 219 20.16 -16.45 13.70
CA ARG A 219 19.84 -17.85 14.09
C ARG A 219 21.01 -18.65 14.68
N SER A 220 22.23 -18.12 14.71
CA SER A 220 23.42 -18.84 15.18
C SER A 220 24.02 -18.35 16.50
N ARG A 221 23.35 -17.43 17.21
CA ARG A 221 23.76 -17.05 18.58
C ARG A 221 22.58 -17.17 19.54
N LEU A 222 22.22 -18.41 19.81
CA LEU A 222 21.63 -18.75 21.11
C LEU A 222 22.60 -18.27 22.20
N PRO A 223 22.12 -17.62 23.27
CA PRO A 223 22.96 -17.30 24.41
C PRO A 223 23.46 -18.62 25.00
N ARG A 224 24.78 -18.84 24.96
CA ARG A 224 25.40 -19.87 25.80
C ARG A 224 25.01 -19.55 27.23
N ARG A 225 24.25 -20.45 27.84
CA ARG A 225 23.95 -20.47 29.28
C ARG A 225 25.22 -20.09 30.04
N CYS A 226 25.16 -19.08 30.90
CA CYS A 226 26.11 -18.89 31.98
C CYS A 226 26.02 -20.12 32.90
N SER A 227 26.81 -21.13 32.62
CA SER A 227 27.08 -22.26 33.50
C SER A 227 28.35 -21.95 34.27
N THR A 228 28.24 -21.10 35.29
CA THR A 228 29.20 -21.03 36.42
C THR A 228 28.64 -20.09 37.48
N CYS A 229 27.88 -20.66 38.44
CA CYS A 229 27.76 -20.18 39.82
C CYS A 229 26.99 -21.24 40.62
N CYS A 230 27.60 -22.42 40.77
CA CYS A 230 27.30 -23.38 41.83
C CYS A 230 28.63 -23.98 42.31
N GLY A 231 28.87 -23.91 43.62
CA GLY A 231 30.07 -24.37 44.34
C GLY A 231 30.31 -23.42 45.52
N VAL A 232 29.52 -23.48 46.60
CA VAL A 232 29.64 -24.38 47.77
C VAL A 232 30.94 -24.18 48.57
N GLY A 233 30.81 -23.51 49.72
CA GLY A 233 31.37 -23.94 51.03
C GLY A 233 32.82 -23.59 51.40
N GLY A 234 33.01 -22.98 52.59
CA GLY A 234 34.25 -23.17 53.37
C GLY A 234 34.80 -22.00 54.22
N SER A 235 34.26 -21.82 55.44
CA SER A 235 34.92 -21.62 56.75
C SER A 235 36.40 -21.13 56.89
N ARG A 236 36.61 -20.23 57.88
CA ARG A 236 37.87 -19.78 58.58
C ARG A 236 38.75 -18.77 57.82
N ARG A 237 39.25 -17.68 58.40
CA ARG A 237 39.60 -17.34 59.79
C ARG A 237 39.17 -15.92 60.16
#